data_AF-A0A1Q4AVW3-F1
#
_entry.id   AF-A0A1Q4AVW3-F1
#
_cell.length_a   1.000
_cell.length_b   1.000
_cell.length_c   1.000
_cell.angle_alpha   90.00
_cell.angle_beta   90.00
_cell.angle_gamma   90.00
#
_symmetry.space_group_name_H-M   'P 1'
#
loop_
_entity.id
_entity.type
_entity.pdbx_description
1 polymer ?
#
loop_
_entity_poly.entity_id
_entity_poly.type
_entity_poly.pdbx_seq_one_letter_code
_entity_poly.pdbx_strand_id
1 'polypeptide(L)'
;MSDTSLGTPLPAAFEAALRSLKRAQTRAELTVAEIPAPGTLAPWSFALAADVTPARHGSDSELGTGRFVLLHDPDEPEAWGGAYRVICYAQAPLETEMGDDPFILDVAWSWLVDALEARGARYTAASGTATRILSSGFGELEAQGAGAQIELRASWTPDDSDLAAHVEGWGELLCMLAGLPPAIEGVTLLSARRAGRE
;
A
#
# COMPACT_ATOMS: atom_id res chain seq x y z
N MET A 1 15.46 31.05 -32.83
CA MET A 1 14.06 30.71 -32.52
C MET A 1 14.13 29.36 -31.82
N SER A 2 14.22 29.39 -30.50
CA SER A 2 14.40 28.17 -29.70
C SER A 2 13.06 27.48 -29.57
N ASP A 3 13.05 26.23 -30.01
CA ASP A 3 11.92 25.31 -29.97
C ASP A 3 11.45 25.15 -28.52
N THR A 4 10.28 25.71 -28.22
CA THR A 4 9.63 25.52 -26.93
C THR A 4 8.97 24.16 -27.00
N SER A 5 9.60 23.16 -26.39
CA SER A 5 9.03 21.83 -26.15
C SER A 5 7.67 22.01 -25.46
N LEU A 6 6.59 21.96 -26.24
CA LEU A 6 5.23 21.83 -25.75
C LEU A 6 5.15 20.46 -25.09
N GLY A 7 5.16 20.44 -23.75
CA GLY A 7 5.00 19.21 -22.99
C GLY A 7 3.77 18.44 -23.47
N THR A 8 3.90 17.12 -23.62
CA THR A 8 2.82 16.27 -24.09
C THR A 8 1.57 16.49 -23.22
N PRO A 9 0.41 16.83 -23.80
CA PRO A 9 -0.80 17.10 -23.03
C PRO A 9 -1.22 15.86 -22.25
N LEU A 10 -1.78 16.07 -21.05
CA LEU A 10 -2.24 14.99 -20.18
C LEU A 10 -3.35 14.18 -20.88
N PRO A 11 -3.22 12.85 -21.05
CA PRO A 11 -4.24 12.04 -21.66
C PRO A 11 -5.53 12.06 -20.84
N ALA A 12 -6.69 12.14 -21.50
CA ALA A 12 -8.00 12.19 -20.84
C ALA A 12 -8.25 10.97 -19.93
N ALA A 13 -7.75 9.79 -20.34
CA ALA A 13 -7.83 8.55 -19.55
C ALA A 13 -7.01 8.67 -18.24
N PHE A 14 -5.80 9.24 -18.32
CA PHE A 14 -4.99 9.47 -17.12
C PHE A 14 -5.59 10.56 -16.22
N GLU A 15 -6.14 11.63 -16.79
CA GLU A 15 -6.86 12.64 -16.02
C GLU A 15 -8.07 12.05 -15.27
N ALA A 16 -8.83 11.15 -15.92
CA ALA A 16 -9.92 10.42 -15.29
C ALA A 16 -9.44 9.53 -14.14
N ALA A 17 -8.32 8.84 -14.33
CA ALA A 17 -7.67 8.05 -13.28
C ALA A 17 -7.26 8.90 -12.08
N LEU A 18 -6.63 10.06 -12.31
CA LEU A 18 -6.27 11.00 -11.23
C LEU A 18 -7.50 11.52 -10.48
N ARG A 19 -8.60 11.80 -11.19
CA ARG A 19 -9.87 12.17 -10.56
C ARG A 19 -10.45 11.03 -9.73
N SER A 20 -10.30 9.77 -10.14
CA SER A 20 -10.73 8.62 -9.34
C SER A 20 -9.87 8.45 -8.09
N LEU A 21 -8.55 8.48 -8.22
CA LEU A 21 -7.61 8.41 -7.08
C LEU A 21 -7.95 9.42 -5.97
N LYS A 22 -8.27 10.66 -6.34
CA LYS A 22 -8.64 11.73 -5.38
C LYS A 22 -9.96 11.49 -4.64
N ARG A 23 -10.79 10.54 -5.10
CA ARG A 23 -12.05 10.16 -4.43
C ARG A 23 -11.91 8.96 -3.51
N ALA A 24 -10.75 8.30 -3.48
CA ALA A 24 -10.50 7.15 -2.62
C ALA A 24 -10.76 7.50 -1.15
N GLN A 25 -11.48 6.64 -0.44
CA GLN A 25 -11.80 6.79 0.97
C GLN A 25 -10.91 5.87 1.80
N THR A 26 -9.79 6.41 2.27
CA THR A 26 -8.83 5.67 3.09
C THR A 26 -9.25 5.63 4.55
N ARG A 27 -8.78 4.60 5.25
CA ARG A 27 -9.00 4.42 6.69
C ARG A 27 -8.48 5.60 7.50
N ALA A 28 -9.13 5.92 8.62
CA ALA A 28 -8.75 7.05 9.49
C ALA A 28 -7.38 6.85 10.17
N GLU A 29 -6.92 5.60 10.23
CA GLU A 29 -5.60 5.23 10.72
C GLU A 29 -4.49 5.53 9.70
N LEU A 30 -4.80 5.84 8.43
CA LEU A 30 -3.81 6.16 7.40
C LEU A 30 -3.69 7.66 7.20
N THR A 31 -2.44 8.14 7.18
CA THR A 31 -2.12 9.44 6.59
C THR A 31 -1.61 9.21 5.18
N VAL A 32 -2.36 9.67 4.18
CA VAL A 32 -2.00 9.50 2.76
C VAL A 32 -1.65 10.85 2.15
N ALA A 33 -0.53 10.91 1.42
CA ALA A 33 -0.05 12.12 0.76
C ALA A 33 0.46 11.83 -0.65
N GLU A 34 0.25 12.77 -1.56
CA GLU A 34 0.88 12.77 -2.88
C GLU A 34 2.39 13.03 -2.74
N ILE A 35 3.19 12.24 -3.46
CA ILE A 35 4.65 12.38 -3.50
C ILE A 35 5.13 12.44 -4.95
N PRO A 36 6.36 12.93 -5.21
CA PRO A 36 6.93 12.89 -6.54
C PRO A 36 7.01 11.45 -7.07
N ALA A 37 6.45 11.23 -8.27
CA ALA A 37 6.50 9.93 -8.93
C ALA A 37 7.89 9.64 -9.54
N PRO A 38 8.27 8.36 -9.72
CA PRO A 38 9.54 8.00 -10.35
C PRO A 38 9.60 8.48 -11.82
N GLY A 39 10.58 9.31 -12.15
CA GLY A 39 10.60 10.08 -13.41
C GLY A 39 11.00 9.36 -14.70
N THR A 40 10.99 8.03 -14.77
CA THR A 40 11.53 7.28 -15.93
C THR A 40 10.76 6.02 -16.31
N LEU A 41 9.71 5.64 -15.58
CA LEU A 41 9.03 4.35 -15.78
C LEU A 41 7.91 4.41 -16.83
N ALA A 42 7.36 5.59 -17.07
CA ALA A 42 6.22 5.80 -17.95
C ALA A 42 6.17 7.27 -18.41
N PRO A 43 5.52 7.58 -19.55
CA PRO A 43 5.31 8.96 -19.96
C PRO A 43 4.46 9.75 -18.96
N TRP A 44 3.53 9.08 -18.26
CA TRP A 44 2.75 9.66 -17.16
C TRP A 44 2.77 8.78 -15.93
N SER A 45 2.96 9.42 -14.76
CA SER A 45 2.96 8.72 -13.49
C SER A 45 2.41 9.59 -12.36
N PHE A 46 1.92 8.93 -11.31
CA PHE A 46 1.40 9.53 -10.09
C PHE A 46 1.77 8.65 -8.91
N ALA A 47 2.09 9.24 -7.77
CA ALA A 47 2.52 8.48 -6.60
C ALA A 47 1.90 9.00 -5.30
N LEU A 48 1.56 8.05 -4.44
CA LEU A 48 1.13 8.27 -3.06
C LEU A 48 2.11 7.60 -2.11
N ALA A 49 2.33 8.22 -0.96
CA ALA A 49 2.84 7.58 0.23
C ALA A 49 1.73 7.47 1.27
N ALA A 50 1.80 6.44 2.11
CA ALA A 50 0.92 6.32 3.25
C ALA A 50 1.67 5.79 4.46
N ASP A 51 1.34 6.33 5.64
CA ASP A 51 1.84 5.88 6.92
C ASP A 51 0.66 5.53 7.84
N VAL A 52 0.78 4.40 8.54
CA VAL A 52 -0.20 3.97 9.54
C VAL A 52 0.09 4.70 10.85
N THR A 53 -0.88 5.46 11.31
CA THR A 53 -0.84 6.22 12.56
C THR A 53 -1.54 5.47 13.68
N PRO A 54 -1.03 5.54 14.93
CA PRO A 54 -1.71 4.93 16.07
C PRO A 54 -3.00 5.69 16.36
N ALA A 55 -4.14 5.06 16.06
CA ALA A 55 -5.46 5.67 16.25
C ALA A 55 -5.77 6.00 17.71
N ARG A 56 -5.20 5.26 18.68
CA ARG A 56 -5.35 5.49 20.14
C ARG A 56 -4.15 4.93 20.93
N HIS A 57 -3.58 5.77 21.79
CA HIS A 57 -2.53 5.51 22.79
C HIS A 57 -1.07 5.45 22.29
N GLY A 58 -0.48 6.64 22.10
CA GLY A 58 0.71 7.04 22.88
C GLY A 58 2.07 6.37 22.61
N SER A 59 2.23 5.56 21.56
CA SER A 59 3.56 5.10 21.13
C SER A 59 3.91 5.64 19.75
N ASP A 60 5.07 6.26 19.63
CA ASP A 60 5.73 6.74 18.40
C ASP A 60 6.25 5.58 17.53
N SER A 61 5.49 4.48 17.45
CA SER A 61 5.91 3.26 16.76
C SER A 61 5.56 3.37 15.28
N GLU A 62 6.54 3.12 14.40
CA GLU A 62 6.32 2.96 12.96
C GLU A 62 5.46 1.71 12.73
N LEU A 63 4.14 1.87 12.59
CA LEU A 63 3.21 0.74 12.48
C LEU A 63 3.22 0.12 11.08
N GLY A 64 3.45 0.93 10.04
CA GLY A 64 3.55 0.49 8.66
C GLY A 64 3.59 1.67 7.70
N THR A 65 4.31 1.51 6.60
CA THR A 65 4.45 2.52 5.55
C THR A 65 4.30 1.88 4.18
N GLY A 66 3.87 2.66 3.20
CA GLY A 66 3.72 2.17 1.84
C GLY A 66 3.91 3.25 0.79
N ARG A 67 4.11 2.78 -0.45
CA ARG A 67 4.04 3.60 -1.65
C ARG A 67 3.14 2.95 -2.69
N PHE A 68 2.31 3.76 -3.32
CA PHE A 68 1.49 3.38 -4.46
C PHE A 68 1.90 4.26 -5.64
N VAL A 69 2.29 3.65 -6.75
CA VAL A 69 2.68 4.35 -7.97
C VAL A 69 1.78 3.88 -9.10
N LEU A 70 1.01 4.80 -9.67
CA LEU A 70 0.30 4.59 -10.93
C LEU A 70 1.19 5.03 -12.08
N LEU A 71 1.37 4.13 -13.05
CA LEU A 71 2.00 4.38 -14.33
C LEU A 71 0.94 4.33 -15.42
N HIS A 72 1.10 5.16 -16.45
CA HIS A 72 0.25 5.16 -17.62
C HIS A 72 1.07 5.38 -18.89
N ASP A 73 0.87 4.49 -19.84
CA ASP A 73 1.47 4.51 -21.16
C ASP A 73 0.44 4.04 -22.21
N PRO A 74 -0.09 4.95 -23.06
CA PRO A 74 -1.03 4.65 -24.13
C PRO A 74 -0.52 3.65 -25.17
N ASP A 75 0.80 3.45 -25.25
CA ASP A 75 1.39 2.47 -26.18
C ASP A 75 1.27 1.03 -25.66
N GLU A 76 0.70 0.84 -24.46
CA GLU A 76 0.42 -0.46 -23.83
C GLU A 76 1.62 -1.43 -23.86
N PRO A 77 2.70 -1.13 -23.10
CA PRO A 77 3.86 -1.99 -23.06
C PRO A 77 3.48 -3.45 -22.78
N GLU A 78 3.98 -4.40 -23.59
CA GLU A 78 3.59 -5.82 -23.51
C GLU A 78 3.76 -6.39 -22.09
N ALA A 79 4.83 -5.99 -21.39
CA ALA A 79 5.12 -6.42 -20.01
C ALA A 79 4.07 -5.98 -18.98
N TRP A 80 3.23 -4.97 -19.30
CA TRP A 80 2.14 -4.52 -18.44
C TRP A 80 0.83 -5.22 -18.78
N GLY A 81 0.61 -5.62 -20.03
CA GLY A 81 -0.67 -6.20 -20.45
C GLY A 81 -1.84 -5.21 -20.39
N GLY A 82 -1.56 -3.91 -20.59
CA GLY A 82 -2.53 -2.82 -20.62
C GLY A 82 -1.87 -1.44 -20.53
N ALA A 83 -2.67 -0.38 -20.65
CA ALA A 83 -2.20 1.01 -20.62
C ALA A 83 -1.79 1.51 -19.22
N TYR A 84 -2.21 0.80 -18.17
CA TYR A 84 -1.92 1.16 -16.78
C TYR A 84 -1.04 0.11 -16.12
N ARG A 85 -0.21 0.55 -15.17
CA ARG A 85 0.46 -0.36 -14.25
C ARG A 85 0.53 0.27 -12.87
N VAL A 86 0.10 -0.47 -11.86
CA VAL A 86 0.36 -0.09 -10.47
C VAL A 86 1.59 -0.80 -9.97
N ILE A 87 2.44 -0.06 -9.26
CA ILE A 87 3.54 -0.60 -8.46
C ILE A 87 3.28 -0.22 -7.01
N CYS A 88 3.35 -1.22 -6.14
CA CYS A 88 3.06 -1.11 -4.72
C CYS A 88 4.28 -1.55 -3.91
N TYR A 89 4.56 -0.78 -2.87
CA TYR A 89 5.48 -1.12 -1.79
C TYR A 89 4.72 -1.01 -0.47
N ALA A 90 4.91 -1.97 0.42
CA ALA A 90 4.41 -1.93 1.78
C ALA A 90 5.43 -2.56 2.72
N GLN A 91 5.60 -1.96 3.90
CA GLN A 91 6.53 -2.44 4.91
C GLN A 91 5.93 -2.20 6.29
N ALA A 92 6.09 -3.18 7.19
CA ALA A 92 5.69 -3.05 8.59
C ALA A 92 6.63 -3.89 9.49
N PRO A 93 6.84 -3.47 10.75
CA PRO A 93 7.46 -4.34 11.74
C PRO A 93 6.59 -5.60 11.96
N LEU A 94 7.25 -6.73 12.21
CA LEU A 94 6.59 -7.95 12.64
C LEU A 94 6.95 -8.25 14.09
N GLU A 95 6.00 -8.82 14.83
CA GLU A 95 6.33 -9.49 16.08
C GLU A 95 7.26 -10.67 15.80
N THR A 96 8.28 -10.89 16.63
CA THR A 96 9.32 -11.90 16.40
C THR A 96 8.73 -13.30 16.21
N GLU A 97 7.66 -13.65 16.95
CA GLU A 97 6.96 -14.94 16.83
C GLU A 97 6.30 -15.12 15.45
N MET A 98 5.74 -14.03 14.88
CA MET A 98 5.20 -14.05 13.51
C MET A 98 6.31 -14.14 12.46
N GLY A 99 7.49 -13.59 12.77
CA GLY A 99 8.67 -13.70 11.92
C GLY A 99 9.09 -15.15 11.65
N ASP A 100 8.88 -16.05 12.61
CA ASP A 100 9.19 -17.47 12.50
C ASP A 100 8.12 -18.28 11.75
N ASP A 101 6.90 -17.76 11.61
CA ASP A 101 5.81 -18.42 10.90
C ASP A 101 6.18 -18.65 9.41
N PRO A 102 6.24 -19.91 8.94
CA PRO A 102 6.58 -20.20 7.54
C PRO A 102 5.55 -19.68 6.53
N PHE A 103 4.32 -19.37 6.95
CA PHE A 103 3.22 -18.95 6.06
C PHE A 103 3.03 -17.44 5.98
N ILE A 104 3.75 -16.64 6.78
CA ILE A 104 3.51 -15.19 6.86
C ILE A 104 3.63 -14.47 5.52
N LEU A 105 4.48 -14.98 4.62
CA LEU A 105 4.67 -14.41 3.28
C LEU A 105 3.47 -14.68 2.37
N ASP A 106 2.89 -15.89 2.43
CA ASP A 106 1.69 -16.25 1.67
C ASP A 106 0.47 -15.47 2.19
N VAL A 107 0.39 -15.29 3.51
CA VAL A 107 -0.65 -14.48 4.17
C VAL A 107 -0.55 -13.01 3.78
N ALA A 108 0.66 -12.43 3.76
CA ALA A 108 0.82 -11.04 3.32
C ALA A 108 0.43 -10.83 1.85
N TRP A 109 0.69 -11.83 1.00
CA TRP A 109 0.20 -11.81 -0.38
C TRP A 109 -1.32 -11.92 -0.46
N SER A 110 -1.95 -12.83 0.30
CA SER A 110 -3.41 -12.98 0.29
C SER A 110 -4.10 -11.71 0.79
N TRP A 111 -3.56 -11.04 1.81
CA TRP A 111 -4.06 -9.75 2.28
C TRP A 111 -4.16 -8.69 1.18
N LEU A 112 -3.19 -8.61 0.27
CA LEU A 112 -3.28 -7.68 -0.86
C LEU A 112 -4.41 -8.09 -1.81
N VAL A 113 -4.48 -9.36 -2.19
CA VAL A 113 -5.47 -9.88 -3.14
C VAL A 113 -6.89 -9.71 -2.58
N ASP A 114 -7.10 -10.16 -1.35
CA ASP A 114 -8.39 -10.08 -0.66
C ASP A 114 -8.82 -8.63 -0.45
N ALA A 115 -7.89 -7.73 -0.13
CA ALA A 115 -8.20 -6.30 0.04
C ALA A 115 -8.62 -5.64 -1.28
N LEU A 116 -7.94 -5.95 -2.39
CA LEU A 116 -8.32 -5.45 -3.71
C LEU A 116 -9.69 -6.00 -4.12
N GLU A 117 -9.94 -7.29 -3.89
CA GLU A 117 -11.23 -7.93 -4.19
C GLU A 117 -12.37 -7.35 -3.35
N ALA A 118 -12.16 -7.19 -2.04
CA ALA A 118 -13.17 -6.65 -1.12
C ALA A 118 -13.57 -5.20 -1.46
N ARG A 119 -12.67 -4.43 -2.07
CA ARG A 119 -12.95 -3.06 -2.56
C ARG A 119 -13.50 -3.04 -3.99
N GLY A 120 -13.59 -4.19 -4.65
CA GLY A 120 -14.08 -4.30 -6.02
C GLY A 120 -13.10 -3.77 -7.07
N ALA A 121 -11.81 -3.75 -6.77
CA ALA A 121 -10.78 -3.32 -7.71
C ALA A 121 -10.67 -4.33 -8.87
N ARG A 122 -10.84 -3.87 -10.11
CA ARG A 122 -10.71 -4.72 -11.31
C ARG A 122 -9.28 -4.68 -11.84
N TYR A 123 -8.62 -5.82 -11.86
CA TYR A 123 -7.24 -5.91 -12.32
C TYR A 123 -6.92 -7.27 -12.92
N THR A 124 -5.82 -7.27 -13.66
CA THR A 124 -5.15 -8.46 -14.19
C THR A 124 -3.65 -8.42 -13.87
N ALA A 125 -2.93 -9.48 -14.26
CA ALA A 125 -1.47 -9.54 -14.22
C ALA A 125 -0.83 -9.15 -12.85
N ALA A 126 -1.46 -9.55 -11.74
CA ALA A 126 -0.90 -9.34 -10.42
C ALA A 126 0.33 -10.22 -10.19
N SER A 127 1.38 -9.60 -9.68
CA SER A 127 2.65 -10.25 -9.39
C SER A 127 3.35 -9.53 -8.26
N GLY A 128 4.18 -10.24 -7.49
CA GLY A 128 4.93 -9.60 -6.42
C GLY A 128 5.86 -10.55 -5.68
N THR A 129 6.53 -10.00 -4.68
CA THR A 129 7.40 -10.70 -3.75
C THR A 129 7.09 -10.20 -2.34
N ALA A 130 6.89 -11.14 -1.41
CA ALA A 130 6.90 -10.87 0.02
C ALA A 130 8.26 -11.30 0.59
N THR A 131 8.86 -10.48 1.45
CA THR A 131 10.15 -10.75 2.09
C THR A 131 10.01 -10.53 3.58
N ARG A 132 10.48 -11.48 4.38
CA ARG A 132 10.69 -11.30 5.83
C ARG A 132 12.15 -11.05 6.12
N ILE A 133 12.44 -10.09 6.98
CA ILE A 133 13.78 -9.77 7.45
C ILE A 133 13.81 -10.11 8.94
N LEU A 134 14.75 -10.96 9.33
CA LEU A 134 15.00 -11.33 10.73
C LEU A 134 16.35 -10.75 11.14
N SER A 135 16.38 -10.07 12.28
CA SER A 135 17.59 -9.51 12.85
C SER A 135 17.80 -10.05 14.26
N SER A 136 19.07 -10.20 14.66
CA SER A 136 19.45 -10.57 16.02
C SER A 136 20.58 -9.66 16.45
N GLY A 137 20.42 -9.02 17.60
CA GLY A 137 21.46 -8.20 18.22
C GLY A 137 22.59 -9.05 18.79
N PHE A 138 23.82 -8.64 18.54
CA PHE A 138 25.03 -9.22 19.13
C PHE A 138 25.93 -8.10 19.66
N GLY A 139 26.72 -8.39 20.71
CA GLY A 139 27.64 -7.41 21.30
C GLY A 139 26.89 -6.21 21.87
N GLU A 140 27.22 -4.99 21.42
CA GLU A 140 26.57 -3.76 21.90
C GLU A 140 25.05 -3.69 21.58
N LEU A 141 24.58 -4.48 20.62
CA LEU A 141 23.16 -4.56 20.25
C LEU A 141 22.42 -5.71 20.95
N GLU A 142 23.09 -6.51 21.80
CA GLU A 142 22.47 -7.64 22.50
C GLU A 142 21.25 -7.20 23.34
N ALA A 143 21.31 -6.01 23.93
CA ALA A 143 20.21 -5.43 24.69
C ALA A 143 18.97 -5.08 23.83
N GLN A 144 19.12 -4.96 22.51
CA GLN A 144 18.02 -4.68 21.58
C GLN A 144 17.24 -5.95 21.18
N GLY A 145 17.81 -7.14 21.43
CA GLY A 145 17.14 -8.42 21.18
C GLY A 145 17.01 -8.78 19.69
N ALA A 146 15.98 -9.56 19.37
CA ALA A 146 15.65 -9.96 18.00
C ALA A 146 14.56 -9.07 17.41
N GLY A 147 14.67 -8.77 16.11
CA GLY A 147 13.68 -8.00 15.37
C GLY A 147 13.18 -8.76 14.15
N ALA A 148 11.96 -8.43 13.72
CA ALA A 148 11.38 -8.95 12.49
C ALA A 148 10.67 -7.83 11.72
N GLN A 149 10.69 -7.93 10.40
CA GLN A 149 10.01 -7.00 9.51
C GLN A 149 9.48 -7.74 8.29
N ILE A 150 8.36 -7.28 7.76
CA ILE A 150 7.84 -7.73 6.47
C ILE A 150 7.86 -6.61 5.44
N GLU A 151 8.18 -6.98 4.21
CA GLU A 151 8.14 -6.13 3.05
C GLU A 151 7.38 -6.83 1.93
N LEU A 152 6.40 -6.13 1.34
CA LEU A 152 5.69 -6.55 0.14
C LEU A 152 6.01 -5.60 -1.00
N ARG A 153 6.48 -6.15 -2.12
CA ARG A 153 6.56 -5.46 -3.41
C ARG A 153 5.59 -6.13 -4.36
N ALA A 154 4.67 -5.38 -4.91
CA ALA A 154 3.65 -5.92 -5.80
C ALA A 154 3.42 -5.00 -7.00
N SER A 155 2.81 -5.56 -8.03
CA SER A 155 2.36 -4.79 -9.19
C SER A 155 1.22 -5.52 -9.86
N TRP A 156 0.30 -4.77 -10.45
CA TRP A 156 -0.85 -5.30 -11.17
C TRP A 156 -1.29 -4.30 -12.24
N THR A 157 -2.17 -4.74 -13.13
CA THR A 157 -2.67 -3.96 -14.26
C THR A 157 -4.14 -3.65 -14.02
N PRO A 158 -4.50 -2.41 -13.68
CA PRO A 158 -5.89 -1.99 -13.61
C PRO A 158 -6.59 -2.15 -14.97
N ASP A 159 -7.81 -2.64 -14.95
CA ASP A 159 -8.58 -2.87 -16.19
C ASP A 159 -9.23 -1.58 -16.72
N ASP A 160 -9.32 -0.54 -15.89
CA ASP A 160 -9.93 0.74 -16.25
C ASP A 160 -9.38 1.92 -15.43
N SER A 161 -9.96 3.10 -15.63
CA SER A 161 -9.57 4.35 -14.96
C SER A 161 -10.21 4.57 -13.59
N ASP A 162 -10.91 3.59 -13.00
CA ASP A 162 -11.49 3.68 -11.66
C ASP A 162 -10.51 3.22 -10.57
N LEU A 163 -9.52 4.06 -10.31
CA LEU A 163 -8.39 3.72 -9.44
C LEU A 163 -8.66 3.88 -7.94
N ALA A 164 -9.83 4.40 -7.53
CA ALA A 164 -10.18 4.58 -6.12
C ALA A 164 -10.11 3.26 -5.33
N ALA A 165 -10.75 2.20 -5.85
CA ALA A 165 -10.77 0.88 -5.21
C ALA A 165 -9.36 0.28 -5.03
N HIS A 166 -8.44 0.58 -5.94
CA HIS A 166 -7.06 0.09 -5.86
C HIS A 166 -6.28 0.77 -4.72
N VAL A 167 -6.47 2.08 -4.52
CA VAL A 167 -5.86 2.81 -3.39
C VAL A 167 -6.48 2.38 -2.06
N GLU A 168 -7.79 2.16 -2.02
CA GLU A 168 -8.47 1.68 -0.82
C GLU A 168 -8.01 0.27 -0.42
N GLY A 169 -7.88 -0.64 -1.39
CA GLY A 169 -7.37 -1.99 -1.14
C GLY A 169 -5.90 -1.98 -0.68
N TRP A 170 -5.06 -1.15 -1.30
CA TRP A 170 -3.70 -0.92 -0.83
C TRP A 170 -3.64 -0.34 0.59
N GLY A 171 -4.53 0.60 0.93
CA GLY A 171 -4.64 1.13 2.28
C GLY A 171 -5.03 0.06 3.30
N GLU A 172 -5.98 -0.82 2.95
CA GLU A 172 -6.38 -1.94 3.81
C GLU A 172 -5.22 -2.91 4.07
N LEU A 173 -4.43 -3.23 3.04
CA LEU A 173 -3.20 -4.00 3.19
C LEU A 173 -2.25 -3.36 4.21
N LEU A 174 -2.01 -2.05 4.12
CA LEU A 174 -1.12 -1.36 5.07
C LEU A 174 -1.62 -1.46 6.50
N CYS A 175 -2.94 -1.31 6.72
CA CYS A 175 -3.53 -1.49 8.03
C CYS A 175 -3.38 -2.93 8.54
N MET A 176 -3.61 -3.95 7.70
CA MET A 176 -3.44 -5.35 8.09
C MET A 176 -1.99 -5.71 8.41
N LEU A 177 -1.02 -5.23 7.61
CA LEU A 177 0.41 -5.40 7.88
C LEU A 177 0.81 -4.74 9.21
N ALA A 178 0.17 -3.63 9.56
CA ALA A 178 0.32 -2.94 10.83
C ALA A 178 -0.44 -3.59 12.01
N GLY A 179 -1.06 -4.76 11.80
CA GLY A 179 -1.80 -5.49 12.83
C GLY A 179 -3.21 -4.96 13.12
N LEU A 180 -3.72 -4.01 12.33
CA LEU A 180 -5.10 -3.56 12.44
C LEU A 180 -6.03 -4.57 11.76
N PRO A 181 -7.19 -4.90 12.38
CA PRO A 181 -8.13 -5.82 11.76
C PRO A 181 -8.70 -5.23 10.45
N PRO A 182 -9.08 -6.07 9.48
CA PRO A 182 -9.68 -5.59 8.24
C PRO A 182 -10.98 -4.83 8.52
N ALA A 183 -11.18 -3.70 7.82
CA ALA A 183 -12.40 -2.90 7.92
C ALA A 183 -13.55 -3.58 7.15
N ILE A 184 -14.07 -4.68 7.69
CA ILE A 184 -15.29 -5.31 7.15
C ILE A 184 -16.49 -4.44 7.55
N GLU A 185 -17.36 -4.10 6.60
CA GLU A 185 -18.66 -3.47 6.88
C GLU A 185 -19.47 -4.39 7.82
N GLY A 186 -19.56 -4.02 9.10
CA GLY A 186 -20.41 -4.70 10.09
C GLY A 186 -19.80 -4.95 11.47
N VAL A 187 -18.48 -4.80 11.65
CA VAL A 187 -17.85 -4.94 12.98
C VAL A 187 -17.39 -3.58 13.48
N THR A 188 -18.29 -2.88 14.16
CA THR A 188 -17.89 -1.76 15.01
C THR A 188 -17.10 -2.31 16.19
N LEU A 189 -15.87 -1.85 16.39
CA LEU A 189 -15.10 -2.13 17.62
C LEU A 189 -15.93 -1.66 18.82
N LEU A 190 -16.44 -2.60 19.62
CA LEU A 190 -17.12 -2.28 20.87
C LEU A 190 -16.07 -1.70 21.82
N SER A 191 -16.02 -0.38 21.91
CA SER A 191 -15.18 0.33 22.87
C SER A 191 -15.48 -0.21 24.27
N ALA A 192 -14.54 -0.96 24.85
CA ALA A 192 -14.63 -1.43 26.23
C ALA A 192 -14.58 -0.21 27.15
N ARG A 193 -15.74 0.34 27.51
CA ARG A 193 -15.86 1.30 28.60
C ARG A 193 -15.44 0.58 29.88
N ARG A 194 -14.24 0.92 30.37
CA ARG A 194 -13.76 0.53 31.68
C ARG A 194 -14.75 1.11 32.70
N ALA A 195 -15.62 0.27 33.25
CA ALA A 195 -16.45 0.62 34.38
C ALA A 195 -15.51 1.03 35.51
N GLY A 196 -15.53 2.32 35.88
CA GLY A 196 -14.86 2.80 37.07
C GLY A 196 -15.38 2.02 38.27
N ARG A 197 -14.47 1.40 39.01
CA ARG A 197 -14.74 0.92 40.36
C ARG A 197 -14.32 2.03 41.31
N GLU A 198 -15.31 2.57 42.02
CA GLU A 198 -15.14 3.21 43.33
C GLU A 198 -14.70 2.18 44.37
#